data_AF-A0AAX6HE43-F1
#
_entry.id   AF-A0AAX6HE43-F1
#
_cell.length_a   1.000
_cell.length_b   1.000
_cell.length_c   1.000
_cell.angle_alpha   90.00
_cell.angle_beta   90.00
_cell.angle_gamma   90.00
#
_symmetry.space_group_name_H-M   'P 1'
#
loop_
_entity.id
_entity.type
_entity.pdbx_description
1 polymer ?
#
loop_
_entity_poly.entity_id
_entity_poly.type
_entity_poly.pdbx_seq_one_letter_code
_entity_poly.pdbx_strand_id
1 'polypeptide(L)'
;MLESLIFRDVIPRYGDRDNNYVWLPSDLDWEKAENVCKILEVFHDASNVFSGVSYPTSNLFLPEIWKVKQILNEKSVEFDETHYLKSMVDRMKSKFEKYWGQCNLLMSIAAVLDPRFKMKLIEFYFQNLSSSGSR
;
A
#
# COMPACT_ATOMS: atom_id res chain seq x y z
N MET A 1 -11.51 -2.54 6.94
CA MET A 1 -10.90 -3.83 6.58
C MET A 1 -9.84 -4.24 7.59
N LEU A 2 -8.92 -3.36 8.00
CA LEU A 2 -8.01 -3.63 9.14
C LEU A 2 -8.76 -3.96 10.44
N GLU A 3 -9.88 -3.26 10.69
CA GLU A 3 -10.74 -3.51 11.84
C GLU A 3 -11.44 -4.88 11.81
N SER A 4 -11.50 -5.60 10.67
CA SER A 4 -12.21 -6.89 10.67
C SER A 4 -11.47 -8.00 11.42
N LEU A 5 -10.16 -7.83 11.67
CA LEU A 5 -9.37 -8.78 12.45
C LEU A 5 -9.79 -8.84 13.93
N ILE A 6 -10.42 -7.78 14.46
CA ILE A 6 -10.93 -7.77 15.84
C ILE A 6 -12.06 -8.79 16.05
N PHE A 7 -12.71 -9.22 14.96
CA PHE A 7 -13.79 -10.20 15.01
C PHE A 7 -13.28 -11.65 15.05
N ARG A 8 -11.98 -11.89 14.94
CA ARG A 8 -11.38 -13.23 15.04
C ARG A 8 -11.80 -13.96 16.31
N ASP A 9 -11.82 -13.24 17.44
CA ASP A 9 -12.18 -13.81 18.74
C ASP A 9 -13.69 -13.81 19.02
N VAL A 10 -14.45 -13.04 18.23
CA VAL A 10 -15.89 -12.82 18.43
C VAL A 10 -16.74 -13.77 17.59
N ILE A 11 -16.33 -14.05 16.35
CA ILE A 11 -17.07 -14.90 15.41
C ILE A 11 -17.23 -16.35 15.92
N PRO A 12 -16.22 -16.99 16.52
CA PRO A 12 -16.38 -18.32 17.11
C PRO A 12 -17.49 -18.34 18.18
N ARG A 13 -17.53 -17.33 19.06
CA ARG A 13 -18.54 -17.21 20.11
C ARG A 13 -19.95 -16.97 19.57
N TYR A 14 -20.04 -16.39 18.38
CA TYR A 14 -21.32 -16.23 17.68
C TYR A 14 -21.80 -17.56 17.09
N GLY A 15 -20.89 -18.34 16.51
CA GLY A 15 -21.17 -19.70 16.03
C GLY A 15 -21.65 -20.64 17.13
N ASP A 16 -21.12 -20.52 18.35
CA ASP A 16 -21.58 -21.29 19.51
C ASP A 16 -23.03 -20.96 19.93
N ARG A 17 -23.51 -19.75 19.60
CA ARG A 17 -24.85 -19.26 19.97
C ARG A 17 -25.90 -19.52 18.89
N ASP A 18 -25.49 -19.56 17.63
CA ASP A 18 -26.35 -19.78 16.49
C ASP A 18 -25.95 -21.07 15.76
N ASN A 19 -26.65 -22.17 16.10
CA ASN A 19 -26.42 -23.48 15.47
C ASN A 19 -26.67 -23.50 13.95
N ASN A 20 -27.27 -22.45 13.37
CA ASN A 20 -27.43 -22.33 11.91
C ASN A 20 -26.27 -21.57 11.24
N TYR A 21 -25.29 -21.08 12.00
CA TYR A 21 -24.16 -20.35 11.45
C TYR A 21 -23.10 -21.31 10.89
N VAL A 22 -23.17 -21.53 9.57
CA VAL A 22 -22.28 -22.49 8.85
C VAL A 22 -20.96 -21.85 8.39
N TRP A 23 -20.85 -20.51 8.43
CA TRP A 23 -19.72 -19.77 7.82
C TRP A 23 -18.65 -19.36 8.83
N LEU A 24 -18.16 -20.32 9.63
CA LEU A 24 -17.04 -20.05 10.53
C LEU A 24 -15.73 -20.01 9.73
N PRO A 25 -14.99 -18.88 9.71
CA PRO A 25 -13.69 -18.84 9.03
C PRO A 25 -12.69 -19.73 9.77
N SER A 26 -11.90 -20.49 9.01
CA SER A 26 -10.81 -21.30 9.59
C SER A 26 -9.63 -20.43 10.01
N ASP A 27 -8.72 -20.97 10.83
CA ASP A 27 -7.47 -20.27 11.15
C ASP A 27 -6.66 -19.89 9.91
N LEU A 28 -6.70 -20.73 8.87
CA LEU A 28 -6.07 -20.45 7.58
C LEU A 28 -6.73 -19.26 6.86
N ASP A 29 -8.05 -19.09 6.99
CA ASP A 29 -8.75 -17.94 6.40
C ASP A 29 -8.42 -16.64 7.15
N TRP A 30 -8.27 -16.71 8.48
CA TRP A 30 -7.78 -15.59 9.29
C TRP A 30 -6.35 -15.20 8.94
N GLU A 31 -5.46 -16.18 8.75
CA GLU A 31 -4.08 -15.94 8.31
C GLU A 31 -4.03 -15.27 6.93
N LYS A 32 -4.83 -15.76 5.97
CA LYS A 32 -4.97 -15.11 4.66
C LYS A 32 -5.47 -13.68 4.78
N ALA A 33 -6.50 -13.45 5.59
CA ALA A 33 -7.07 -12.12 5.81
C ALA A 33 -6.05 -11.17 6.44
N GLU A 34 -5.24 -11.64 7.38
CA GLU A 34 -4.18 -10.86 8.01
C GLU A 34 -3.10 -10.46 6.99
N ASN A 35 -2.67 -11.41 6.15
CA ASN A 35 -1.70 -11.13 5.09
C ASN A 35 -2.22 -10.11 4.07
N VAL A 36 -3.50 -10.19 3.70
CA VAL A 36 -4.15 -9.19 2.83
C VAL A 36 -4.23 -7.84 3.53
N CYS A 37 -4.58 -7.80 4.82
CA CYS A 37 -4.65 -6.57 5.60
C CYS A 37 -3.28 -5.87 5.67
N LYS A 38 -2.19 -6.61 5.90
CA LYS A 38 -0.81 -6.08 5.90
C LYS A 38 -0.45 -5.38 4.59
N ILE A 39 -0.91 -5.90 3.44
CA ILE A 39 -0.66 -5.28 2.14
C ILE A 39 -1.50 -4.01 1.97
N LEU A 40 -2.76 -4.02 2.43
CA LEU A 40 -3.68 -2.89 2.31
C LEU A 40 -3.36 -1.74 3.27
N GLU A 41 -2.73 -2.03 4.40
CA GLU A 41 -2.29 -1.03 5.40
C GLU A 41 -1.44 0.07 4.77
N VAL A 42 -0.56 -0.31 3.84
CA VAL A 42 0.29 0.62 3.07
C VAL A 42 -0.52 1.71 2.36
N PHE A 43 -1.66 1.34 1.78
CA PHE A 43 -2.54 2.28 1.09
C PHE A 43 -3.41 3.05 2.07
N HIS A 44 -3.79 2.42 3.18
CA HIS A 44 -4.54 3.08 4.24
C HIS A 44 -3.73 4.24 4.84
N ASP A 45 -2.46 3.99 5.16
CA ASP A 45 -1.54 5.01 5.66
C ASP A 45 -1.37 6.17 4.68
N ALA A 46 -1.09 5.88 3.40
CA ALA A 46 -0.97 6.90 2.37
C ALA A 46 -2.28 7.71 2.22
N SER A 47 -3.44 7.03 2.24
CA SER A 47 -4.74 7.69 2.14
C SER A 47 -5.02 8.59 3.35
N ASN A 48 -4.62 8.19 4.55
CA ASN A 48 -4.77 9.01 5.75
C ASN A 48 -3.93 10.30 5.64
N VAL A 49 -2.70 10.20 5.11
CA VAL A 49 -1.86 11.38 4.86
C VAL A 49 -2.49 12.30 3.82
N PHE A 50 -3.07 11.75 2.73
CA PHE A 50 -3.74 12.53 1.70
C PHE A 50 -5.06 13.15 2.14
N SER A 51 -5.75 12.52 3.10
CA SER A 51 -7.04 12.98 3.61
C SER A 51 -6.90 14.11 4.65
N GLY A 52 -5.67 14.49 5.01
CA GLY A 52 -5.42 15.62 5.90
C GLY A 52 -5.91 16.93 5.32
N VAL A 53 -6.68 17.70 6.11
CA VAL A 53 -7.23 19.01 5.70
C VAL A 53 -6.51 20.20 6.33
N SER A 54 -5.62 19.95 7.30
CA SER A 54 -4.96 20.99 8.12
C SER A 54 -3.56 21.38 7.62
N TYR A 55 -3.09 20.83 6.51
CA TYR A 55 -1.78 21.12 5.93
C TYR A 55 -1.83 21.04 4.40
N PRO A 56 -0.89 21.70 3.68
CA PRO A 56 -0.74 21.49 2.25
C PRO A 56 -0.42 20.02 1.99
N THR A 57 -1.32 19.31 1.33
CA THR A 57 -1.16 17.87 1.02
C THR A 57 -0.33 17.66 -0.23
N SER A 58 -0.41 18.58 -1.21
CA SER A 58 0.21 18.48 -2.54
C SER A 58 1.71 18.13 -2.51
N ASN A 59 2.48 18.71 -1.60
CA ASN A 59 3.92 18.46 -1.47
C ASN A 59 4.27 17.13 -0.77
N LEU A 60 3.31 16.50 -0.08
CA LEU A 60 3.47 15.20 0.58
C LEU A 60 3.09 14.03 -0.34
N PHE A 61 2.40 14.29 -1.45
CA PHE A 61 2.01 13.24 -2.39
C PHE A 61 3.20 12.44 -2.92
N LEU A 62 4.27 13.11 -3.39
CA LEU A 62 5.39 12.40 -4.00
C LEU A 62 6.11 11.46 -3.02
N PRO A 63 6.48 11.90 -1.79
CA PRO A 63 7.06 11.00 -0.78
C PRO A 63 6.17 9.80 -0.42
N GLU A 64 4.86 10.01 -0.21
CA GLU A 64 3.95 8.93 0.17
C GLU A 64 3.70 7.94 -0.98
N ILE A 65 3.51 8.43 -2.21
CA ILE A 65 3.40 7.58 -3.39
C ILE A 65 4.68 6.77 -3.59
N TRP A 66 5.85 7.36 -3.38
CA TRP A 66 7.11 6.62 -3.43
C TRP A 66 7.22 5.55 -2.34
N LYS A 67 6.81 5.85 -1.11
CA LYS A 67 6.76 4.88 0.00
C LYS A 67 5.85 3.70 -0.34
N VAL A 68 4.66 3.94 -0.91
CA VAL A 68 3.76 2.88 -1.39
C VAL A 68 4.45 2.01 -2.44
N LYS A 69 5.14 2.63 -3.42
CA LYS A 69 5.88 1.91 -4.47
C LYS A 69 6.97 1.01 -3.87
N GLN A 70 7.74 1.52 -2.92
CA GLN A 70 8.82 0.77 -2.28
C GLN A 70 8.26 -0.44 -1.53
N ILE A 71 7.25 -0.24 -0.69
CA ILE A 71 6.66 -1.34 0.10
C ILE A 71 6.01 -2.38 -0.81
N LEU A 72 5.34 -2.00 -1.91
CA LEU A 72 4.83 -2.96 -2.89
C LEU A 72 5.93 -3.82 -3.52
N ASN A 73 7.11 -3.24 -3.78
CA ASN A 73 8.25 -4.00 -4.30
C ASN A 73 8.79 -4.97 -3.25
N GLU A 74 8.94 -4.52 -2.00
CA GLU A 74 9.36 -5.36 -0.88
C GLU A 74 8.38 -6.53 -0.67
N LYS A 75 7.08 -6.26 -0.63
CA LYS A 75 6.03 -7.28 -0.50
C LYS A 75 5.98 -8.25 -1.68
N SER A 76 6.29 -7.80 -2.90
CA SER A 76 6.37 -8.69 -4.06
C SER A 76 7.50 -9.72 -3.89
N VAL A 77 8.63 -9.33 -3.28
CA VAL A 77 9.74 -10.26 -2.97
C VAL A 77 9.42 -11.14 -1.77
N GLU A 78 8.84 -10.58 -0.70
CA GLU A 78 8.45 -11.30 0.52
C GLU A 78 7.48 -12.45 0.23
N PHE A 79 6.53 -12.23 -0.67
CA PHE A 79 5.49 -13.21 -0.99
C PHE A 79 5.78 -14.07 -2.22
N ASP A 80 7.02 -14.12 -2.72
CA ASP A 80 7.36 -14.84 -3.95
C ASP A 80 7.00 -16.34 -3.89
N GLU A 81 7.16 -16.96 -2.72
CA GLU A 81 6.78 -18.35 -2.48
C GLU A 81 5.26 -18.55 -2.28
N THR A 82 4.51 -17.47 -1.99
CA THR A 82 3.07 -17.51 -1.74
C THR A 82 2.28 -17.01 -2.96
N HIS A 83 2.02 -17.92 -3.90
CA HIS A 83 1.46 -17.61 -5.22
C HIS A 83 0.22 -16.69 -5.22
N TYR A 84 -0.73 -16.88 -4.28
CA TYR A 84 -1.93 -16.04 -4.24
C TYR A 84 -1.65 -14.61 -3.78
N LEU A 85 -0.75 -14.41 -2.80
CA LEU A 85 -0.32 -13.08 -2.35
C LEU A 85 0.53 -12.40 -3.41
N LYS A 86 1.46 -13.13 -4.03
CA LYS A 86 2.26 -12.64 -5.15
C LYS A 86 1.38 -12.10 -6.28
N SER A 87 0.42 -12.91 -6.73
CA SER A 87 -0.53 -12.51 -7.77
C SER A 87 -1.32 -11.26 -7.39
N MET A 88 -1.71 -11.13 -6.13
CA MET A 88 -2.40 -9.94 -5.64
C MET A 88 -1.50 -8.71 -5.67
N VAL A 89 -0.29 -8.80 -5.11
CA VAL A 89 0.68 -7.70 -5.07
C VAL A 89 1.06 -7.25 -6.48
N ASP A 90 1.30 -8.17 -7.39
CA ASP A 90 1.67 -7.84 -8.78
C ASP A 90 0.52 -7.12 -9.51
N ARG A 91 -0.73 -7.52 -9.28
CA ARG A 91 -1.91 -6.81 -9.79
C ARG A 91 -2.03 -5.41 -9.19
N MET A 92 -1.77 -5.26 -7.89
CA MET A 92 -1.78 -3.96 -7.23
C MET A 92 -0.68 -3.05 -7.76
N LYS A 93 0.53 -3.58 -7.97
CA LYS A 93 1.66 -2.88 -8.58
C LYS A 93 1.35 -2.44 -10.01
N SER A 94 0.73 -3.31 -10.82
CA SER A 94 0.30 -2.95 -12.17
C SER A 94 -0.72 -1.81 -12.17
N LYS A 95 -1.72 -1.83 -11.27
CA LYS A 95 -2.65 -0.70 -11.11
C LYS A 95 -1.95 0.55 -10.62
N PHE A 96 -1.01 0.41 -9.68
CA PHE A 96 -0.24 1.54 -9.16
C PHE A 96 0.54 2.22 -10.29
N GLU A 97 1.30 1.47 -11.10
CA GLU A 97 2.04 2.04 -12.23
C GLU A 97 1.12 2.63 -13.30
N LYS A 98 -0.06 2.02 -13.54
CA LYS A 98 -1.05 2.56 -14.47
C LYS A 98 -1.53 3.95 -14.08
N TYR A 99 -1.81 4.18 -12.79
CA TYR A 99 -2.36 5.46 -12.32
C TYR A 99 -1.27 6.49 -11.97
N TRP A 100 -0.15 6.05 -11.40
CA TRP A 100 0.88 6.94 -10.88
C TRP A 100 2.12 7.04 -11.77
N GLY A 101 2.35 6.09 -12.68
CA GLY A 101 3.49 6.11 -13.60
C GLY A 101 3.48 7.29 -14.58
N GLN A 102 2.30 7.82 -14.91
CA GLN A 102 2.13 9.00 -15.77
C GLN A 102 2.01 10.32 -14.98
N CYS A 103 1.53 10.28 -13.74
CA CYS A 103 1.33 11.46 -12.88
C CYS A 103 2.64 12.03 -12.29
N ASN A 104 3.79 11.45 -12.64
CA ASN A 104 5.10 11.81 -12.09
C ASN A 104 5.47 13.29 -12.30
N LEU A 105 5.08 13.92 -13.41
CA LEU A 105 5.53 15.30 -13.70
C LEU A 105 4.90 16.33 -12.76
N LEU A 106 3.58 16.29 -12.57
CA LEU A 106 2.88 17.25 -11.72
C LEU A 106 3.28 17.09 -10.24
N MET A 107 3.41 15.83 -9.79
CA MET A 107 3.89 15.52 -8.44
C MET A 107 5.35 15.95 -8.24
N SER A 108 6.20 15.78 -9.27
CA SER A 108 7.59 16.25 -9.24
C SER A 108 7.65 17.76 -9.13
N ILE A 109 6.88 18.50 -9.94
CA ILE A 109 6.81 19.97 -9.88
C ILE A 109 6.34 20.43 -8.50
N ALA A 110 5.30 19.81 -7.94
CA ALA A 110 4.81 20.14 -6.60
C ALA A 110 5.88 19.90 -5.51
N ALA A 111 6.68 18.83 -5.64
CA ALA A 111 7.79 18.55 -4.73
C ALA A 111 8.96 19.55 -4.90
N VAL A 112 9.28 19.96 -6.13
CA VAL A 112 10.30 21.00 -6.42
C VAL A 112 9.91 22.33 -5.77
N LEU A 113 8.63 22.66 -5.87
CA LEU A 113 8.07 23.92 -5.36
C LEU A 113 7.91 23.92 -3.84
N ASP A 114 8.10 22.79 -3.14
CA ASP A 114 8.17 22.80 -1.67
C ASP A 114 9.53 23.38 -1.23
N PRO A 115 9.55 24.55 -0.58
CA PRO A 115 10.78 25.23 -0.17
C PRO A 115 11.59 24.45 0.88
N ARG A 116 11.02 23.41 1.50
CA ARG A 116 11.71 22.52 2.45
C ARG A 116 12.51 21.42 1.76
N PHE A 117 12.06 20.93 0.60
CA PHE A 117 12.69 19.80 -0.09
C PHE A 117 13.77 20.24 -1.10
N LYS A 118 13.63 21.43 -1.71
CA LYS A 118 14.59 22.01 -2.69
C LYS A 118 15.06 21.00 -3.75
N MET A 119 16.09 21.37 -4.53
CA MET A 119 16.64 20.55 -5.63
C MET A 119 17.19 19.17 -5.22
N LYS A 120 17.50 18.95 -3.92
CA LYS A 120 18.10 17.70 -3.43
C LYS A 120 17.20 16.48 -3.59
N LEU A 121 15.88 16.65 -3.46
CA LEU A 121 14.93 15.54 -3.60
C LEU A 121 14.85 15.06 -5.06
N ILE A 122 14.91 15.99 -6.02
CA ILE A 122 14.85 15.70 -7.46
C ILE A 122 16.11 14.98 -7.91
N GLU A 123 17.29 15.41 -7.44
CA GLU A 123 18.56 14.75 -7.75
C GLU A 123 18.55 13.28 -7.31
N PHE A 124 18.00 12.98 -6.12
CA PHE A 124 17.86 11.61 -5.64
C PHE A 124 16.89 10.78 -6.48
N TYR A 125 15.72 11.30 -6.83
CA TYR A 125 14.72 10.56 -7.61
C TYR A 125 15.14 10.35 -9.07
N PHE A 126 15.76 11.35 -9.72
CA PHE A 126 16.20 11.23 -11.11
C PHE A 126 17.45 10.35 -11.27
N GLN A 127 18.38 10.35 -10.31
CA GLN A 127 19.51 9.41 -10.33
C GLN A 127 19.06 7.95 -10.18
N ASN A 128 18.02 7.69 -9.39
CA ASN A 128 17.46 6.36 -9.24
C ASN A 128 16.57 5.93 -10.42
N LEU A 129 15.96 6.88 -11.15
CA LEU A 129 15.26 6.58 -12.40
C LEU A 129 16.24 6.24 -13.54
N SER A 130 17.32 7.01 -13.71
CA SER A 130 18.28 6.82 -14.81
C SER A 130 19.16 5.58 -14.66
N SER A 131 19.42 5.13 -13.43
CA SER A 131 20.13 3.88 -13.15
C SER A 131 19.28 2.61 -13.34
N SER A 132 17.95 2.74 -13.49
CA SER A 132 17.04 1.64 -13.83
C SER A 132 16.77 1.50 -15.34
N GLY A 133 17.27 2.44 -16.16
CA GLY A 133 17.15 2.43 -17.62
C GLY A 133 18.39 1.93 -18.36
N SER A 134 19.43 1.49 -17.64
CA SER A 134 20.66 0.92 -18.20
C SER A 134 20.85 -0.52 -17.74
N ARG A 135 20.00 -1.40 -18.27
CA ARG A 135 20.31 -2.82 -18.48
C ARG A 135 19.41 -3.42 -19.54
#